data_AF-A0A7V9JLD7-F1
#
_entry.id   AF-A0A7V9JLD7-F1
#
_cell.length_a   1.000
_cell.length_b   1.000
_cell.length_c   1.000
_cell.angle_alpha   90.00
_cell.angle_beta   90.00
_cell.angle_gamma   90.00
#
_symmetry.space_group_name_H-M   'P 1'
#
loop_
_entity.id
_entity.type
_entity.pdbx_description
1 polymer ?
#
loop_
_entity_poly.entity_id
_entity_poly.type
_entity_poly.pdbx_seq_one_letter_code
_entity_poly.pdbx_strand_id
1 'polypeptide(L)'
;MTTLALCGGTYSNPYALRAFIRDARARGADRLWCLGDFGAYGAEPEAIWPLLVDNGIECIAGNYELAIGRGDPDCGCGYADDDNAFAAVAYDYTLAHTSAQFAAWMRTLPTEHRETVDGVVLHLVHGSPLAVNDFWWESLPDHAHRMRIDASGADVICCTHSGLPWVRRFGKTLVVNVGVLGRPANDGGHHVWYALLDIVDGHASAELVSLDYDWPAHAASMRNAGLPEAFTQAVETGWWTTCLEIVPPLERSRGRFQLYKSAMPSFAGEQVSWGAAPEIPDDGVPVLPLFGSALFPPRLWIYTNFHCNLACSYCSVASSPQARRRQLGLGRFRELVDEAVAEGFTELYVTGGEPFLERDLVEMLLYATEHLDVVCLSNAMLYQGWRRTQLERLAGRHRLVLQTSLDGAQARSHDSNRGPGAWIKAMDGLDLALSLDLPVRVGMTETPQNSAEIEPLRALLTAKGICGADFAVRPLVKRGHSADGVAIDTDNTVPELTVTTDGWHWHPAGADLDTSPDMLLAGPEVSMTEAKRRAVELFLRLRQRDGSLPLIYNCAV
;
A
#
# COMPACT_ATOMS: atom_id res chain seq x y z
N MET A 1 3.03 39.12 19.51
CA MET A 1 2.50 37.75 19.45
C MET A 1 1.13 37.84 18.85
N THR A 2 0.99 37.32 17.65
CA THR A 2 -0.27 37.20 16.93
C THR A 2 -0.47 35.72 16.62
N THR A 3 -1.61 35.18 17.01
CA THR A 3 -2.00 33.79 16.77
C THR A 3 -3.14 33.75 15.76
N LEU A 4 -2.91 33.12 14.62
CA LEU A 4 -3.91 32.92 13.58
C LEU A 4 -4.35 31.46 13.57
N ALA A 5 -5.65 31.18 13.57
CA ALA A 5 -6.18 29.84 13.31
C ALA A 5 -6.66 29.75 11.86
N LEU A 6 -6.09 28.82 11.10
CA LEU A 6 -6.35 28.67 9.68
C LEU A 6 -6.95 27.29 9.41
N CYS A 7 -8.08 27.25 8.74
CA CYS A 7 -8.70 26.04 8.22
C CYS A 7 -8.88 26.13 6.71
N GLY A 8 -9.18 25.02 6.05
CA GLY A 8 -9.61 24.98 4.65
C GLY A 8 -10.65 23.90 4.46
N GLY A 9 -11.20 23.80 3.25
CA GLY A 9 -12.10 22.72 2.84
C GLY A 9 -13.18 22.44 3.87
N THR A 10 -14.10 23.39 4.10
CA THR A 10 -15.22 23.10 5.00
C THR A 10 -16.11 22.02 4.44
N TYR A 11 -16.11 21.82 3.11
CA TYR A 11 -16.87 20.80 2.39
C TYR A 11 -18.28 20.58 2.91
N SER A 12 -19.05 21.67 3.02
CA SER A 12 -20.43 21.67 3.48
C SER A 12 -20.63 20.98 4.85
N ASN A 13 -19.60 21.04 5.72
CA ASN A 13 -19.58 20.44 7.06
C ASN A 13 -19.68 21.52 8.16
N PRO A 14 -20.90 21.92 8.56
CA PRO A 14 -21.09 22.90 9.63
C PRO A 14 -20.75 22.35 11.01
N TYR A 15 -20.68 21.03 11.20
CA TYR A 15 -20.33 20.40 12.47
C TYR A 15 -18.86 20.61 12.81
N ALA A 16 -17.97 20.33 11.86
CA ALA A 16 -16.55 20.60 12.00
C ALA A 16 -16.25 22.11 12.07
N LEU A 17 -16.93 22.94 11.25
CA LEU A 17 -16.75 24.40 11.30
C LEU A 17 -17.12 25.00 12.65
N ARG A 18 -18.23 24.56 13.28
CA ARG A 18 -18.58 24.94 14.65
C ARG A 18 -17.54 24.51 15.67
N ALA A 19 -17.02 23.29 15.54
CA ALA A 19 -15.98 22.78 16.43
C ALA A 19 -14.69 23.61 16.30
N PHE A 20 -14.27 23.94 15.08
CA PHE A 20 -13.11 24.79 14.78
C PHE A 20 -13.24 26.17 15.43
N ILE A 21 -14.37 26.87 15.24
CA ILE A 21 -14.59 28.20 15.82
C ILE A 21 -14.42 28.16 17.34
N ARG A 22 -15.01 27.16 17.99
CA ARG A 22 -14.95 27.00 19.45
C ARG A 22 -13.53 26.69 19.91
N ASP A 23 -12.87 25.73 19.27
CA ASP A 23 -11.53 25.27 19.66
C ASP A 23 -10.47 26.37 19.44
N ALA A 24 -10.47 26.99 18.26
CA ALA A 24 -9.55 28.08 17.92
C ALA A 24 -9.66 29.26 18.89
N ARG A 25 -10.89 29.67 19.24
CA ARG A 25 -11.11 30.75 20.23
C ARG A 25 -10.68 30.34 21.64
N ALA A 26 -10.93 29.09 22.04
CA ALA A 26 -10.50 28.59 23.34
C ALA A 26 -8.97 28.55 23.47
N ARG A 27 -8.26 28.38 22.35
CA ARG A 27 -6.80 28.45 22.26
C ARG A 27 -6.25 29.88 22.12
N GLY A 28 -7.12 30.89 22.14
CA GLY A 28 -6.71 32.30 22.12
C GLY A 28 -6.32 32.82 20.74
N ALA A 29 -6.81 32.22 19.65
CA ALA A 29 -6.58 32.76 18.31
C ALA A 29 -7.16 34.18 18.17
N ASP A 30 -6.33 35.11 17.70
CA ASP A 30 -6.70 36.50 17.48
C ASP A 30 -7.59 36.65 16.24
N ARG A 31 -7.34 35.84 15.21
CA ARG A 31 -8.04 35.85 13.93
C ARG A 31 -8.28 34.42 13.43
N LEU A 32 -9.39 34.25 12.72
CA LEU A 32 -9.80 32.98 12.12
C LEU A 32 -9.80 33.13 10.60
N TRP A 33 -9.19 32.17 9.90
CA TRP A 33 -9.10 32.15 8.45
C TRP A 33 -9.68 30.86 7.87
N CYS A 34 -10.40 30.97 6.76
CA CYS A 34 -10.81 29.84 5.93
C CYS A 34 -10.24 29.98 4.51
N LEU A 35 -9.47 28.98 4.09
CA LEU A 35 -8.69 29.00 2.86
C LEU A 35 -9.45 28.48 1.63
N GLY A 36 -10.78 28.53 1.63
CA GLY A 36 -11.64 28.12 0.51
C GLY A 36 -12.13 26.67 0.58
N ASP A 37 -12.78 26.24 -0.49
CA ASP A 37 -13.52 24.97 -0.63
C ASP A 37 -14.68 24.83 0.37
N PHE A 38 -15.66 25.71 0.20
CA PHE A 38 -16.88 25.70 1.00
C PHE A 38 -17.79 24.53 0.66
N GLY A 39 -17.90 24.20 -0.63
CA GLY A 39 -18.66 23.08 -1.17
C GLY A 39 -17.88 21.76 -1.24
N ALA A 40 -18.46 20.73 -1.85
CA ALA A 40 -18.02 19.32 -1.85
C ALA A 40 -18.53 18.50 -0.67
N TYR A 41 -18.34 17.17 -0.77
CA TYR A 41 -18.59 16.05 0.18
C TYR A 41 -19.80 16.14 1.11
N GLY A 42 -19.90 17.15 1.97
CA GLY A 42 -20.97 17.31 2.95
C GLY A 42 -22.30 17.75 2.35
N ALA A 43 -23.34 17.65 3.17
CA ALA A 43 -24.73 17.88 2.76
C ALA A 43 -25.30 19.26 3.11
N GLU A 44 -24.57 20.12 3.83
CA GLU A 44 -25.13 21.37 4.38
C GLU A 44 -24.38 22.64 3.90
N PRO A 45 -24.35 22.92 2.57
CA PRO A 45 -23.64 24.08 2.03
C PRO A 45 -24.19 25.42 2.55
N GLU A 46 -25.50 25.58 2.70
CA GLU A 46 -26.06 26.83 3.23
C GLU A 46 -25.75 27.05 4.72
N ALA A 47 -25.59 25.97 5.49
CA ALA A 47 -25.42 26.07 6.93
C ALA A 47 -24.04 26.61 7.35
N ILE A 48 -23.03 26.51 6.47
CA ILE A 48 -21.68 27.02 6.74
C ILE A 48 -21.60 28.54 6.55
N TRP A 49 -22.43 29.14 5.70
CA TRP A 49 -22.34 30.57 5.37
C TRP A 49 -22.51 31.51 6.58
N PRO A 50 -23.58 31.40 7.39
CA PRO A 50 -23.71 32.24 8.58
C PRO A 50 -22.60 31.96 9.60
N LEU A 51 -22.08 30.72 9.67
CA LEU A 51 -20.97 30.41 10.57
C LEU A 51 -19.70 31.16 10.17
N LEU A 52 -19.40 31.27 8.87
CA LEU A 52 -18.27 32.06 8.35
C LEU A 52 -18.44 33.54 8.66
N VAL A 53 -19.60 34.12 8.32
CA VAL A 53 -19.84 35.57 8.43
C VAL A 53 -20.02 36.01 9.89
N ASP A 54 -20.91 35.37 10.64
CA ASP A 54 -21.30 35.82 11.98
C ASP A 54 -20.20 35.62 13.03
N ASN A 55 -19.20 34.78 12.72
CA ASN A 55 -18.05 34.53 13.61
C ASN A 55 -16.78 35.28 13.18
N GLY A 56 -16.86 36.13 12.16
CA GLY A 56 -15.74 36.94 11.70
C GLY A 56 -14.59 36.12 11.14
N ILE A 57 -14.89 35.03 10.42
CA ILE A 57 -13.88 34.24 9.72
C ILE A 57 -13.53 34.98 8.42
N GLU A 58 -12.24 35.28 8.25
CA GLU A 58 -11.72 35.84 7.01
C GLU A 58 -11.53 34.74 5.97
N CYS A 59 -11.92 35.01 4.73
CA CYS A 59 -12.00 33.97 3.70
C CYS A 59 -11.28 34.36 2.42
N ILE A 60 -10.62 33.39 1.79
CA ILE A 60 -10.20 33.45 0.38
C ILE A 60 -11.02 32.44 -0.44
N ALA A 61 -11.12 32.67 -1.75
CA ALA A 61 -11.81 31.78 -2.67
C ALA A 61 -10.93 30.58 -3.04
N GLY A 62 -11.49 29.37 -2.87
CA GLY A 62 -11.00 28.14 -3.49
C GLY A 62 -11.65 27.89 -4.84
N ASN A 63 -11.44 26.70 -5.40
CA ASN A 63 -11.96 26.38 -6.73
C ASN A 63 -13.50 26.25 -6.72
N TYR A 64 -14.10 25.77 -5.63
CA TYR A 64 -15.56 25.75 -5.48
C TYR A 64 -16.17 27.15 -5.48
N GLU A 65 -15.61 28.11 -4.75
CA GLU A 65 -16.13 29.49 -4.69
C GLU A 65 -16.09 30.17 -6.06
N LEU A 66 -15.02 29.93 -6.82
CA LEU A 66 -14.88 30.45 -8.17
C LEU A 66 -15.90 29.82 -9.12
N ALA A 67 -16.04 28.49 -9.11
CA ALA A 67 -16.93 27.75 -10.01
C ALA A 67 -18.41 28.04 -9.72
N ILE A 68 -18.84 27.89 -8.46
CA ILE A 68 -20.22 28.16 -8.03
C ILE A 68 -20.56 29.64 -8.21
N GLY A 69 -19.63 30.54 -7.90
CA GLY A 69 -19.81 31.97 -8.08
C GLY A 69 -20.07 32.36 -9.55
N ARG A 70 -19.46 31.66 -10.51
CA ARG A 70 -19.63 31.88 -11.95
C ARG A 70 -20.76 31.07 -12.58
N GLY A 71 -21.20 29.99 -11.91
CA GLY A 71 -22.13 29.02 -12.48
C GLY A 71 -21.46 28.10 -13.50
N ASP A 72 -20.18 27.76 -13.28
CA ASP A 72 -19.42 26.84 -14.11
C ASP A 72 -19.99 25.40 -13.99
N PRO A 73 -19.77 24.51 -14.97
CA PRO A 73 -20.34 23.16 -14.96
C PRO A 73 -19.60 22.19 -14.04
N ASP A 74 -18.37 22.51 -13.62
CA ASP A 74 -17.55 21.69 -12.74
C ASP A 74 -16.64 22.54 -11.84
N CYS A 75 -15.99 21.91 -10.87
CA CYS A 75 -15.09 22.55 -9.92
C CYS A 75 -13.66 22.78 -10.46
N GLY A 76 -13.30 22.26 -11.63
CA GLY A 76 -11.99 22.43 -12.24
C GLY A 76 -10.82 21.65 -11.63
N CYS A 77 -11.05 20.66 -10.75
CA CYS A 77 -9.96 19.91 -10.09
C CYS A 77 -9.18 18.93 -11.00
N GLY A 78 -9.73 18.55 -12.16
CA GLY A 78 -9.04 17.69 -13.13
C GLY A 78 -8.96 16.20 -12.75
N TYR A 79 -10.00 15.64 -12.13
CA TYR A 79 -10.11 14.20 -11.83
C TYR A 79 -10.21 13.33 -13.11
N ALA A 80 -9.79 12.06 -13.03
CA ALA A 80 -9.93 11.05 -14.08
C ALA A 80 -11.22 10.21 -13.89
N ASP A 81 -11.51 9.28 -14.81
CA ASP A 81 -12.85 8.75 -15.11
C ASP A 81 -13.73 8.40 -13.88
N ASP A 82 -13.27 7.58 -12.93
CA ASP A 82 -14.09 7.17 -11.77
C ASP A 82 -14.21 8.27 -10.70
N ASP A 83 -13.11 8.97 -10.41
CA ASP A 83 -13.13 10.07 -9.45
C ASP A 83 -13.89 11.29 -9.97
N ASN A 84 -13.91 11.48 -11.29
CA ASN A 84 -14.68 12.51 -11.96
C ASN A 84 -16.19 12.31 -11.74
N ALA A 85 -16.67 11.06 -11.72
CA ALA A 85 -18.08 10.78 -11.42
C ALA A 85 -18.46 11.20 -10.00
N PHE A 86 -17.63 10.88 -8.99
CA PHE A 86 -17.87 11.31 -7.61
C PHE A 86 -17.71 12.82 -7.43
N ALA A 87 -16.70 13.42 -8.06
CA ALA A 87 -16.50 14.86 -8.04
C ALA A 87 -17.69 15.60 -8.65
N ALA A 88 -18.26 15.10 -9.75
CA ALA A 88 -19.46 15.65 -10.38
C ALA A 88 -20.66 15.57 -9.43
N VAL A 89 -20.91 14.43 -8.77
CA VAL A 89 -22.01 14.29 -7.80
C VAL A 89 -21.88 15.30 -6.66
N ALA A 90 -20.68 15.46 -6.10
CA ALA A 90 -20.44 16.41 -5.01
C ALA A 90 -20.62 17.87 -5.47
N TYR A 91 -20.17 18.20 -6.69
CA TYR A 91 -20.33 19.52 -7.28
C TYR A 91 -21.78 19.85 -7.58
N ASP A 92 -22.49 18.98 -8.30
CA ASP A 92 -23.90 19.15 -8.67
C ASP A 92 -24.77 19.33 -7.43
N TYR A 93 -24.53 18.53 -6.38
CA TYR A 93 -25.23 18.67 -5.12
C TYR A 93 -24.97 20.04 -4.48
N THR A 94 -23.70 20.45 -4.41
CA THR A 94 -23.33 21.77 -3.85
C THR A 94 -24.01 22.90 -4.62
N LEU A 95 -23.94 22.87 -5.96
CA LEU A 95 -24.53 23.88 -6.82
C LEU A 95 -26.05 23.98 -6.64
N ALA A 96 -26.74 22.85 -6.61
CA ALA A 96 -28.19 22.80 -6.44
C ALA A 96 -28.66 23.31 -5.07
N HIS A 97 -27.82 23.21 -4.04
CA HIS A 97 -28.15 23.57 -2.67
C HIS A 97 -27.49 24.87 -2.19
N THR A 98 -26.83 25.61 -3.09
CA THR A 98 -26.25 26.93 -2.77
C THR A 98 -27.16 28.04 -3.31
N SER A 99 -27.55 28.96 -2.45
CA SER A 99 -28.39 30.10 -2.78
C SER A 99 -27.65 31.12 -3.64
N ALA A 100 -28.40 31.87 -4.45
CA ALA A 100 -27.84 32.94 -5.27
C ALA A 100 -27.16 34.04 -4.44
N GLN A 101 -27.60 34.24 -3.19
CA GLN A 101 -26.99 35.22 -2.28
C GLN A 101 -25.64 34.72 -1.77
N PHE A 102 -25.56 33.45 -1.38
CA PHE A 102 -24.30 32.86 -0.96
C PHE A 102 -23.29 32.83 -2.10
N ALA A 103 -23.69 32.38 -3.29
CA ALA A 103 -22.86 32.44 -4.49
C ALA A 103 -22.43 33.87 -4.85
N ALA A 104 -23.30 34.87 -4.66
CA ALA A 104 -22.94 36.27 -4.86
C ALA A 104 -21.89 36.76 -3.86
N TRP A 105 -21.96 36.32 -2.60
CA TRP A 105 -20.94 36.60 -1.60
C TRP A 105 -19.59 35.92 -1.94
N MET A 106 -19.61 34.66 -2.38
CA MET A 106 -18.39 33.94 -2.81
C MET A 106 -17.62 34.70 -3.90
N ARG A 107 -18.31 35.33 -4.86
CA ARG A 107 -17.69 36.16 -5.91
C ARG A 107 -16.91 37.37 -5.39
N THR A 108 -17.15 37.79 -4.15
CA THR A 108 -16.46 38.94 -3.55
C THR A 108 -15.12 38.57 -2.91
N LEU A 109 -14.86 37.26 -2.72
CA LEU A 109 -13.69 36.77 -2.03
C LEU A 109 -12.43 36.90 -2.92
N PRO A 110 -11.29 37.30 -2.35
CA PRO A 110 -10.02 37.30 -3.08
C PRO A 110 -9.51 35.87 -3.25
N THR A 111 -8.77 35.59 -4.33
CA THR A 111 -8.18 34.27 -4.59
C THR A 111 -6.91 33.99 -3.78
N GLU A 112 -6.30 35.04 -3.24
CA GLU A 112 -5.13 34.97 -2.37
C GLU A 112 -5.15 36.14 -1.38
N HIS A 113 -4.45 36.00 -0.26
CA HIS A 113 -4.26 37.08 0.70
C HIS A 113 -2.79 37.20 1.09
N ARG A 114 -2.28 38.44 1.11
CA ARG A 114 -0.91 38.76 1.51
C ARG A 114 -0.90 39.90 2.52
N GLU A 115 -0.16 39.70 3.60
CA GLU A 115 0.04 40.72 4.62
C GLU A 115 1.41 40.59 5.31
N THR A 116 1.76 41.58 6.12
CA THR A 116 2.97 41.53 6.96
C THR A 116 2.56 41.65 8.42
N VAL A 117 2.90 40.65 9.21
CA VAL A 117 2.56 40.56 10.65
C VAL A 117 3.86 40.46 11.44
N ASP A 118 4.10 41.38 12.37
CA ASP A 118 5.34 41.46 13.17
C ASP A 118 6.64 41.30 12.33
N GLY A 119 6.64 41.84 11.10
CA GLY A 119 7.77 41.78 10.17
C GLY A 119 7.89 40.51 9.33
N VAL A 120 6.97 39.55 9.48
CA VAL A 120 6.87 38.31 8.69
C VAL A 120 5.90 38.50 7.53
N VAL A 121 6.33 38.23 6.30
CA VAL A 121 5.45 38.24 5.11
C VAL A 121 4.68 36.93 5.04
N LEU A 122 3.35 37.02 5.18
CA LEU A 122 2.41 35.91 5.11
C LEU A 122 1.71 35.88 3.74
N HIS A 123 1.58 34.69 3.16
CA HIS A 123 0.82 34.45 1.94
C HIS A 123 -0.15 33.28 2.13
N LEU A 124 -1.44 33.56 2.03
CA LEU A 124 -2.54 32.59 2.13
C LEU A 124 -3.08 32.31 0.73
N VAL A 125 -3.09 31.03 0.35
CA VAL A 125 -3.58 30.55 -0.95
C VAL A 125 -4.45 29.30 -0.76
N HIS A 126 -5.31 28.99 -1.72
CA HIS A 126 -6.12 27.77 -1.67
C HIS A 126 -5.27 26.52 -2.00
N GLY A 127 -4.90 26.33 -3.27
CA GLY A 127 -4.04 25.21 -3.71
C GLY A 127 -2.55 25.50 -3.54
N SER A 128 -1.99 26.34 -4.41
CA SER A 128 -0.61 26.82 -4.28
C SER A 128 -0.41 28.19 -4.92
N PRO A 129 0.78 28.82 -4.73
CA PRO A 129 1.15 30.05 -5.43
C PRO A 129 1.21 29.94 -6.96
N LEU A 130 1.14 28.73 -7.53
CA LEU A 130 1.15 28.51 -8.98
C LEU A 130 -0.26 28.47 -9.57
N ALA A 131 -1.23 27.88 -8.87
CA ALA A 131 -2.62 27.82 -9.30
C ALA A 131 -3.57 27.49 -8.13
N VAL A 132 -4.82 27.93 -8.25
CA VAL A 132 -5.86 27.73 -7.22
C VAL A 132 -6.17 26.25 -6.98
N ASN A 133 -6.18 25.43 -8.03
CA ASN A 133 -6.49 23.99 -8.03
C ASN A 133 -5.23 23.11 -8.06
N ASP A 134 -4.07 23.64 -7.68
CA ASP A 134 -2.82 22.87 -7.63
C ASP A 134 -2.75 22.06 -6.33
N PHE A 135 -2.63 20.74 -6.46
CA PHE A 135 -2.46 19.84 -5.33
C PHE A 135 -1.02 19.88 -4.80
N TRP A 136 -0.79 20.68 -3.75
CA TRP A 136 0.52 20.78 -3.11
C TRP A 136 0.75 19.68 -2.05
N TRP A 137 1.18 18.51 -2.52
CA TRP A 137 1.51 17.35 -1.68
C TRP A 137 2.85 17.50 -0.92
N GLU A 138 2.96 16.81 0.21
CA GLU A 138 4.21 16.73 0.99
C GLU A 138 5.29 15.93 0.25
N SER A 139 4.89 14.89 -0.48
CA SER A 139 5.80 13.98 -1.21
C SER A 139 6.37 14.56 -2.49
N LEU A 140 5.98 15.77 -2.88
CA LEU A 140 6.53 16.38 -4.07
C LEU A 140 8.07 16.47 -3.96
N PRO A 141 8.79 16.28 -5.07
CA PRO A 141 10.24 16.41 -5.04
C PRO A 141 10.64 17.85 -4.68
N ASP A 142 11.79 18.01 -4.01
CA ASP A 142 12.26 19.31 -3.51
C ASP A 142 12.24 20.45 -4.55
N HIS A 143 12.51 20.15 -5.82
CA HIS A 143 12.46 21.17 -6.89
C HIS A 143 11.03 21.70 -7.14
N ALA A 144 10.00 20.86 -7.01
CA ALA A 144 8.61 21.25 -7.17
C ALA A 144 8.12 22.12 -5.99
N HIS A 145 8.62 21.88 -4.76
CA HIS A 145 8.42 22.78 -3.64
C HIS A 145 9.07 24.15 -3.88
N ARG A 146 10.33 24.16 -4.35
CA ARG A 146 11.07 25.41 -4.63
C ARG A 146 10.35 26.30 -5.64
N MET A 147 9.81 25.74 -6.72
CA MET A 147 9.04 26.51 -7.71
C MET A 147 7.87 27.30 -7.09
N ARG A 148 7.13 26.67 -6.17
CA ARG A 148 5.99 27.29 -5.47
C ARG A 148 6.45 28.33 -4.45
N ILE A 149 7.53 28.04 -3.73
CA ILE A 149 8.15 28.97 -2.77
C ILE A 149 8.67 30.22 -3.47
N ASP A 150 9.39 30.06 -4.58
CA ASP A 150 9.97 31.16 -5.35
C ASP A 150 8.88 32.04 -5.99
N ALA A 151 7.80 31.43 -6.48
CA ALA A 151 6.63 32.16 -6.99
C ALA A 151 5.93 33.00 -5.91
N SER A 152 5.95 32.53 -4.66
CA SER A 152 5.39 33.27 -3.53
C SER A 152 6.32 34.39 -3.05
N GLY A 153 7.58 34.06 -2.76
CA GLY A 153 8.55 34.96 -2.13
C GLY A 153 8.26 35.32 -0.66
N ALA A 154 7.27 34.68 -0.02
CA ALA A 154 6.87 34.95 1.36
C ALA A 154 7.72 34.18 2.40
N ASP A 155 7.73 34.67 3.64
CA ASP A 155 8.35 33.99 4.78
C ASP A 155 7.49 32.82 5.27
N VAL A 156 6.16 32.95 5.18
CA VAL A 156 5.19 31.91 5.53
C VAL A 156 4.19 31.77 4.39
N ILE A 157 3.95 30.53 3.96
CA ILE A 157 2.93 30.20 2.96
C ILE A 157 1.96 29.20 3.59
N CYS A 158 0.68 29.55 3.66
CA CYS A 158 -0.37 28.65 4.10
C CYS A 158 -1.24 28.25 2.91
N CYS A 159 -1.48 26.96 2.74
CA CYS A 159 -2.36 26.39 1.72
C CYS A 159 -3.29 25.32 2.27
N THR A 160 -4.20 24.83 1.44
CA THR A 160 -5.14 23.73 1.69
C THR A 160 -5.29 22.89 0.41
N HIS A 161 -6.52 22.54 0.00
CA HIS A 161 -6.92 21.89 -1.24
C HIS A 161 -6.56 20.40 -1.35
N SER A 162 -5.30 20.04 -1.12
CA SER A 162 -4.88 18.62 -1.14
C SER A 162 -5.42 17.80 0.03
N GLY A 163 -6.02 18.43 1.03
CA GLY A 163 -6.73 17.76 2.12
C GLY A 163 -5.82 17.22 3.23
N LEU A 164 -4.58 16.86 2.90
CA LEU A 164 -3.65 16.25 3.85
C LEU A 164 -2.77 17.32 4.52
N PRO A 165 -2.84 17.48 5.84
CA PRO A 165 -2.09 18.50 6.55
C PRO A 165 -0.61 18.16 6.64
N TRP A 166 0.27 19.16 6.49
CA TRP A 166 1.71 19.01 6.69
C TRP A 166 2.37 20.36 6.96
N VAL A 167 3.50 20.34 7.69
CA VAL A 167 4.30 21.53 7.98
C VAL A 167 5.76 21.24 7.70
N ARG A 168 6.40 22.07 6.87
CA ARG A 168 7.83 21.91 6.56
C ARG A 168 8.49 23.26 6.36
N ARG A 169 9.71 23.41 6.89
CA ARG A 169 10.56 24.58 6.66
C ARG A 169 11.56 24.31 5.53
N PHE A 170 11.57 25.18 4.54
CA PHE A 170 12.49 25.16 3.40
C PHE A 170 13.43 26.36 3.46
N GLY A 171 14.62 26.16 4.02
CA GLY A 171 15.52 27.27 4.31
C GLY A 171 14.88 28.24 5.31
N LYS A 172 14.51 29.44 4.84
CA LYS A 172 13.86 30.46 5.67
C LYS A 172 12.33 30.36 5.65
N THR A 173 11.76 29.89 4.55
CA THR A 173 10.30 29.86 4.35
C THR A 173 9.65 28.71 5.10
N LEU A 174 8.59 28.99 5.85
CA LEU A 174 7.71 28.00 6.46
C LEU A 174 6.52 27.74 5.52
N VAL A 175 6.27 26.48 5.17
CA VAL A 175 5.08 26.10 4.40
C VAL A 175 4.17 25.25 5.27
N VAL A 176 2.89 25.59 5.28
CA VAL A 176 1.85 24.98 6.10
C VAL A 176 0.68 24.60 5.19
N ASN A 177 0.46 23.30 4.98
CA ASN A 177 -0.83 22.83 4.50
C ASN A 177 -1.72 22.61 5.73
N VAL A 178 -2.79 23.40 5.84
CA VAL A 178 -3.63 23.44 7.04
C VAL A 178 -4.58 22.24 7.15
N GLY A 179 -4.61 21.37 6.14
CA GLY A 179 -5.61 20.30 6.03
C GLY A 179 -6.98 20.84 5.63
N VAL A 180 -8.01 20.05 5.92
CA VAL A 180 -9.42 20.39 5.65
C VAL A 180 -10.32 19.99 6.82
N LEU A 181 -11.45 20.70 6.98
CA LEU A 181 -12.45 20.42 8.02
C LEU A 181 -13.52 19.43 7.58
N GLY A 182 -13.74 19.31 6.28
CA GLY A 182 -14.87 18.60 5.72
C GLY A 182 -14.64 17.10 5.51
N ARG A 183 -13.39 16.63 5.63
CA ARG A 183 -13.01 15.24 5.36
C ARG A 183 -11.79 14.83 6.22
N PRO A 184 -11.77 13.63 6.84
CA PRO A 184 -10.61 13.15 7.58
C PRO A 184 -9.34 13.00 6.72
N ALA A 185 -8.16 12.91 7.34
CA ALA A 185 -6.86 12.95 6.65
C ALA A 185 -6.36 11.59 6.11
N ASN A 186 -7.27 10.66 5.80
CA ASN A 186 -6.92 9.33 5.27
C ASN A 186 -5.98 8.50 6.17
N ASP A 187 -6.15 8.62 7.49
CA ASP A 187 -5.29 7.98 8.51
C ASP A 187 -6.06 7.02 9.44
N GLY A 188 -7.35 6.80 9.17
CA GLY A 188 -8.22 5.96 9.97
C GLY A 188 -8.80 6.65 11.21
N GLY A 189 -8.48 7.93 11.44
CA GLY A 189 -9.09 8.76 12.46
C GLY A 189 -10.37 9.45 11.96
N HIS A 190 -11.29 9.75 12.88
CA HIS A 190 -12.50 10.52 12.54
C HIS A 190 -12.31 12.03 12.72
N HIS A 191 -11.15 12.45 13.22
CA HIS A 191 -10.82 13.85 13.41
C HIS A 191 -10.46 14.50 12.08
N VAL A 192 -10.56 15.83 12.05
CA VAL A 192 -10.15 16.67 10.92
C VAL A 192 -9.06 17.62 11.39
N TRP A 193 -8.49 18.42 10.49
CA TRP A 193 -7.30 19.20 10.79
C TRP A 193 -7.46 20.68 10.46
N TYR A 194 -6.81 21.50 11.29
CA TYR A 194 -6.56 22.91 11.01
C TYR A 194 -5.16 23.29 11.53
N ALA A 195 -4.68 24.51 11.27
CA ALA A 195 -3.40 24.97 11.76
C ALA A 195 -3.52 26.18 12.69
N LEU A 196 -2.67 26.23 13.73
CA LEU A 196 -2.37 27.44 14.48
C LEU A 196 -1.03 27.98 14.01
N LEU A 197 -1.01 29.24 13.61
CA LEU A 197 0.20 29.96 13.23
C LEU A 197 0.47 31.04 14.27
N ASP A 198 1.57 30.89 15.00
CA ASP A 198 2.08 31.87 15.94
C ASP A 198 3.18 32.70 15.30
N ILE A 199 3.05 34.01 15.39
CA ILE A 199 4.06 34.98 14.95
C ILE A 199 4.49 35.80 16.17
N VAL A 200 5.76 35.69 16.54
CA VAL A 200 6.36 36.35 17.72
C VAL A 200 7.73 36.90 17.34
N ASP A 201 7.93 38.21 17.51
CA ASP A 201 9.22 38.89 17.32
C ASP A 201 9.90 38.58 15.97
N GLY A 202 9.12 38.56 14.87
CA GLY A 202 9.62 38.26 13.53
C GLY A 202 9.86 36.78 13.25
N HIS A 203 9.45 35.88 14.15
CA HIS A 203 9.55 34.43 13.97
C HIS A 203 8.17 33.78 13.88
N ALA A 204 8.01 32.89 12.90
CA ALA A 204 6.77 32.15 12.70
C ALA A 204 6.97 30.64 13.00
N SER A 205 6.01 30.08 13.73
CA SER A 205 5.87 28.65 13.99
C SER A 205 4.42 28.21 13.76
N ALA A 206 4.23 26.98 13.28
CA ALA A 206 2.90 26.43 13.03
C ALA A 206 2.73 25.08 13.73
N GLU A 207 1.54 24.86 14.29
CA GLU A 207 1.07 23.59 14.86
C GLU A 207 -0.13 23.10 14.04
N LEU A 208 -0.13 21.81 13.69
CA LEU A 208 -1.31 21.14 13.14
C LEU A 208 -2.15 20.61 14.29
N VAL A 209 -3.41 21.03 14.34
CA VAL A 209 -4.33 20.68 15.41
C VAL A 209 -5.34 19.67 14.87
N SER A 210 -5.33 18.48 15.49
CA SER A 210 -6.40 17.49 15.33
C SER A 210 -7.66 17.99 16.03
N LEU A 211 -8.77 18.03 15.31
CA LEU A 211 -10.05 18.57 15.75
C LEU A 211 -11.11 17.46 15.78
N ASP A 212 -11.58 17.17 16.99
CA ASP A 212 -12.78 16.36 17.19
C ASP A 212 -14.04 17.17 16.90
N TYR A 213 -15.00 16.54 16.22
CA TYR A 213 -16.29 17.12 15.90
C TYR A 213 -17.38 16.04 15.94
N ASP A 214 -18.64 16.46 15.79
CA ASP A 214 -19.79 15.57 15.71
C ASP A 214 -19.85 14.91 14.31
N TRP A 215 -18.88 14.04 14.03
CA TRP A 215 -18.83 13.26 12.81
C TRP A 215 -20.03 12.34 12.63
N PRO A 216 -20.68 11.76 13.67
CA PRO A 216 -21.90 10.98 13.49
C PRO A 216 -23.05 11.82 12.94
N ALA A 217 -23.22 13.05 13.43
CA ALA A 217 -24.24 13.95 12.90
C ALA A 217 -23.94 14.39 11.46
N HIS A 218 -22.67 14.62 11.12
CA HIS A 218 -22.25 14.92 9.75
C HIS A 218 -22.55 13.75 8.80
N ALA A 219 -22.13 12.54 9.17
CA ALA A 219 -22.42 11.32 8.41
C ALA A 219 -23.93 11.08 8.24
N ALA A 220 -24.71 11.31 9.30
CA ALA A 220 -26.17 11.21 9.24
C ALA A 220 -26.78 12.24 8.28
N SER A 221 -26.29 13.48 8.26
CA SER A 221 -26.80 14.50 7.34
C SER A 221 -26.50 14.16 5.89
N MET A 222 -25.32 13.59 5.59
CA MET A 222 -24.95 13.10 4.27
C MET A 222 -25.89 11.99 3.77
N ARG A 223 -26.20 10.99 4.62
CA ARG A 223 -27.15 9.93 4.26
C ARG A 223 -28.57 10.45 4.06
N ASN A 224 -29.03 11.36 4.94
CA ASN A 224 -30.36 11.96 4.82
C ASN A 224 -30.51 12.78 3.51
N ALA A 225 -29.42 13.35 3.03
CA ALA A 225 -29.35 14.05 1.75
C ALA A 225 -29.28 13.12 0.52
N GLY A 226 -29.12 11.81 0.72
CA GLY A 226 -28.97 10.85 -0.37
C GLY A 226 -27.61 10.91 -1.08
N LEU A 227 -26.57 11.43 -0.40
CA LEU A 227 -25.21 11.41 -0.95
C LEU A 227 -24.65 9.99 -1.00
N PRO A 228 -23.70 9.69 -1.92
CA PRO A 228 -23.11 8.37 -2.05
C PRO A 228 -22.53 7.85 -0.73
N GLU A 229 -22.77 6.56 -0.44
CA GLU A 229 -22.29 5.91 0.78
C GLU A 229 -20.76 5.96 0.91
N ALA A 230 -20.04 5.98 -0.22
CA ALA A 230 -18.60 6.18 -0.25
C ALA A 230 -18.18 7.45 0.51
N PHE A 231 -18.87 8.59 0.34
CA PHE A 231 -18.53 9.82 1.06
C PHE A 231 -18.73 9.68 2.55
N THR A 232 -19.85 9.07 2.96
CA THR A 232 -20.17 8.86 4.37
C THR A 232 -19.17 7.92 5.03
N GLN A 233 -18.82 6.81 4.38
CA GLN A 233 -17.84 5.87 4.91
C GLN A 233 -16.44 6.49 5.08
N ALA A 234 -16.06 7.46 4.25
CA ALA A 234 -14.80 8.18 4.46
C ALA A 234 -14.79 8.97 5.78
N VAL A 235 -15.92 9.53 6.17
CA VAL A 235 -16.09 10.21 7.46
C VAL A 235 -16.10 9.22 8.62
N GLU A 236 -16.81 8.10 8.48
CA GLU A 236 -17.00 7.13 9.56
C GLU A 236 -15.82 6.21 9.82
N THR A 237 -14.95 6.03 8.82
CA THR A 237 -13.80 5.12 8.94
C THR A 237 -12.47 5.86 8.96
N GLY A 238 -12.46 7.15 8.61
CA GLY A 238 -11.24 7.93 8.44
C GLY A 238 -10.42 7.58 7.21
N TRP A 239 -10.88 6.63 6.37
CA TRP A 239 -10.17 6.19 5.17
C TRP A 239 -10.83 6.72 3.91
N TRP A 240 -10.01 7.20 2.98
CA TRP A 240 -10.52 7.72 1.72
C TRP A 240 -11.03 6.60 0.82
N THR A 241 -12.31 6.68 0.49
CA THR A 241 -13.04 5.74 -0.37
C THR A 241 -13.17 6.22 -1.82
N THR A 242 -12.87 7.50 -2.06
CA THR A 242 -12.85 8.18 -3.37
C THR A 242 -11.69 9.16 -3.42
N CYS A 243 -11.44 9.76 -4.59
CA CYS A 243 -10.37 10.70 -4.87
C CYS A 243 -8.98 10.12 -4.65
N LEU A 244 -8.78 8.82 -4.86
CA LEU A 244 -7.48 8.17 -4.72
C LEU A 244 -6.59 8.38 -5.95
N GLU A 245 -7.13 8.73 -7.12
CA GLU A 245 -6.34 8.88 -8.35
C GLU A 245 -5.39 10.08 -8.31
N ILE A 246 -5.82 11.17 -7.66
CA ILE A 246 -5.02 12.39 -7.50
C ILE A 246 -3.94 12.26 -6.41
N VAL A 247 -4.02 11.21 -5.58
CA VAL A 247 -3.12 11.02 -4.43
C VAL A 247 -1.82 10.40 -4.93
N PRO A 248 -0.65 11.05 -4.72
CA PRO A 248 0.61 10.49 -5.16
C PRO A 248 0.91 9.15 -4.45
N PRO A 249 1.77 8.30 -5.05
CA PRO A 249 2.06 6.97 -4.52
C PRO A 249 2.47 6.93 -3.05
N LEU A 250 3.26 7.92 -2.59
CA LEU A 250 3.72 7.96 -1.21
C LEU A 250 2.56 8.19 -0.24
N GLU A 251 1.73 9.21 -0.45
CA GLU A 251 0.55 9.49 0.36
C GLU A 251 -0.47 8.35 0.26
N ARG A 252 -0.72 7.84 -0.94
CA ARG A 252 -1.68 6.75 -1.18
C ARG A 252 -1.25 5.46 -0.49
N SER A 253 0.05 5.19 -0.40
CA SER A 253 0.58 4.02 0.32
C SER A 253 0.35 4.06 1.83
N ARG A 254 0.13 5.25 2.42
CA ARG A 254 -0.17 5.42 3.85
C ARG A 254 -1.65 5.16 4.16
N GLY A 255 -2.53 5.35 3.19
CA GLY A 255 -3.97 5.07 3.31
C GLY A 255 -4.27 3.57 3.40
N ARG A 256 -5.51 3.21 3.75
CA ARG A 256 -5.99 1.81 3.75
C ARG A 256 -6.34 1.30 2.35
N PHE A 257 -6.97 2.14 1.54
CA PHE A 257 -7.42 1.77 0.20
C PHE A 257 -6.46 2.35 -0.84
N GLN A 258 -6.10 1.55 -1.85
CA GLN A 258 -5.15 1.97 -2.87
C GLN A 258 -5.56 1.58 -4.29
N LEU A 259 -6.65 0.85 -4.50
CA LEU A 259 -7.10 0.46 -5.83
C LEU A 259 -8.59 0.78 -6.00
N TYR A 260 -8.99 1.17 -7.21
CA TYR A 260 -10.39 1.11 -7.61
C TYR A 260 -10.74 -0.30 -8.07
N LYS A 261 -11.95 -0.76 -7.74
CA LYS A 261 -12.47 -2.06 -8.14
C LYS A 261 -12.60 -2.18 -9.65
N SER A 262 -12.94 -1.08 -10.33
CA SER A 262 -12.99 -0.95 -11.80
C SER A 262 -11.64 -1.20 -12.47
N ALA A 263 -10.54 -0.87 -11.79
CA ALA A 263 -9.18 -1.04 -12.29
C ALA A 263 -8.62 -2.46 -12.03
N MET A 264 -9.36 -3.32 -11.33
CA MET A 264 -8.94 -4.69 -11.12
C MET A 264 -8.98 -5.46 -12.45
N PRO A 265 -7.89 -6.11 -12.87
CA PRO A 265 -7.94 -7.00 -14.02
C PRO A 265 -9.02 -8.07 -13.85
N SER A 266 -9.74 -8.33 -14.93
CA SER A 266 -10.38 -9.63 -15.08
C SER A 266 -9.29 -10.61 -15.51
N PHE A 267 -8.88 -11.52 -14.61
CA PHE A 267 -7.94 -12.60 -14.94
C PHE A 267 -8.57 -13.67 -15.85
N ALA A 268 -9.53 -13.30 -16.69
CA ALA A 268 -10.30 -14.17 -17.56
C ALA A 268 -9.58 -14.53 -18.88
N GLY A 269 -8.26 -14.34 -18.96
CA GLY A 269 -7.45 -14.54 -20.16
C GLY A 269 -6.42 -15.67 -20.03
N GLU A 270 -6.16 -16.37 -21.13
CA GLU A 270 -5.12 -17.40 -21.29
C GLU A 270 -3.71 -16.79 -21.18
N GLN A 271 -3.25 -16.45 -19.98
CA GLN A 271 -1.84 -16.55 -19.58
C GLN A 271 -1.65 -16.12 -18.12
N VAL A 272 -1.13 -17.07 -17.34
CA VAL A 272 -0.46 -16.98 -16.03
C VAL A 272 -1.32 -17.02 -14.75
N SER A 273 -1.34 -18.24 -14.19
CA SER A 273 -1.27 -18.67 -12.78
C SER A 273 -2.53 -18.81 -11.91
N TRP A 274 -2.95 -20.09 -11.81
CA TRP A 274 -3.30 -20.87 -10.62
C TRP A 274 -3.49 -20.08 -9.31
N GLY A 275 -4.74 -19.66 -9.12
CA GLY A 275 -5.35 -19.10 -7.94
C GLY A 275 -6.76 -18.69 -8.35
N ALA A 276 -7.79 -18.93 -7.52
CA ALA A 276 -9.10 -18.35 -7.83
C ALA A 276 -8.92 -16.82 -7.86
N ALA A 277 -9.44 -16.14 -8.89
CA ALA A 277 -9.51 -14.69 -8.85
C ALA A 277 -10.24 -14.30 -7.56
N PRO A 278 -9.65 -13.46 -6.69
CA PRO A 278 -10.28 -13.11 -5.43
C PRO A 278 -11.63 -12.46 -5.71
N GLU A 279 -12.64 -12.86 -4.95
CA GLU A 279 -13.94 -12.21 -5.02
C GLU A 279 -13.78 -10.75 -4.62
N ILE A 280 -14.11 -9.84 -5.55
CA ILE A 280 -14.16 -8.42 -5.25
C ILE A 280 -15.41 -8.21 -4.38
N PRO A 281 -15.27 -7.75 -3.12
CA PRO A 281 -16.41 -7.58 -2.23
C PRO A 281 -17.42 -6.59 -2.81
N ASP A 282 -18.71 -6.89 -2.70
CA ASP A 282 -19.79 -5.95 -3.00
C ASP A 282 -20.26 -5.26 -1.70
N ASP A 283 -19.43 -4.35 -1.20
CA ASP A 283 -19.60 -3.63 0.07
C ASP A 283 -20.06 -2.17 -0.10
N GLY A 284 -20.45 -1.78 -1.32
CA GLY A 284 -20.90 -0.43 -1.64
C GLY A 284 -19.80 0.63 -1.76
N VAL A 285 -18.52 0.26 -1.62
CA VAL A 285 -17.37 1.15 -1.79
C VAL A 285 -16.67 0.88 -3.13
N PRO A 286 -16.21 1.89 -3.88
CA PRO A 286 -15.60 1.67 -5.19
C PRO A 286 -14.12 1.23 -5.12
N VAL A 287 -13.53 1.16 -3.92
CA VAL A 287 -12.10 0.92 -3.71
C VAL A 287 -11.83 -0.31 -2.85
N LEU A 288 -10.61 -0.85 -2.94
CA LEU A 288 -10.11 -1.94 -2.10
C LEU A 288 -8.64 -1.71 -1.68
N PRO A 289 -8.17 -2.37 -0.61
CA PRO A 289 -6.76 -2.40 -0.27
C PRO A 289 -5.96 -3.18 -1.32
N LEU A 290 -4.72 -2.76 -1.60
CA LEU A 290 -3.82 -3.53 -2.47
C LEU A 290 -3.42 -4.84 -1.77
N PHE A 291 -2.98 -4.78 -0.52
CA PHE A 291 -2.68 -5.95 0.30
C PHE A 291 -3.96 -6.75 0.59
N GLY A 292 -3.90 -8.07 0.38
CA GLY A 292 -5.08 -8.95 0.47
C GLY A 292 -5.81 -9.12 -0.86
N SER A 293 -5.44 -8.38 -1.91
CA SER A 293 -5.95 -8.57 -3.28
C SER A 293 -5.09 -9.55 -4.07
N ALA A 294 -5.51 -9.92 -5.28
CA ALA A 294 -4.70 -10.72 -6.21
C ALA A 294 -3.41 -10.01 -6.63
N LEU A 295 -3.36 -8.69 -6.50
CA LEU A 295 -2.19 -7.88 -6.87
C LEU A 295 -1.20 -7.74 -5.72
N PHE A 296 -1.55 -8.15 -4.49
CA PHE A 296 -0.61 -8.30 -3.37
C PHE A 296 -1.20 -9.28 -2.34
N PRO A 297 -1.05 -10.60 -2.55
CA PRO A 297 -1.66 -11.61 -1.69
C PRO A 297 -1.09 -11.57 -0.26
N PRO A 298 -1.85 -12.00 0.77
CA PRO A 298 -1.46 -11.98 2.18
C PRO A 298 -0.50 -13.14 2.54
N ARG A 299 0.57 -13.28 1.73
CA ARG A 299 1.57 -14.33 1.81
C ARG A 299 2.96 -13.75 2.07
N LEU A 300 3.61 -14.21 3.13
CA LEU A 300 4.98 -13.81 3.46
C LEU A 300 5.96 -14.92 3.11
N TRP A 301 7.05 -14.59 2.44
CA TRP A 301 8.16 -15.51 2.19
C TRP A 301 9.32 -15.25 3.13
N ILE A 302 9.89 -16.31 3.70
CA ILE A 302 11.06 -16.24 4.56
C ILE A 302 12.15 -17.17 4.03
N TYR A 303 13.29 -16.59 3.63
CA TYR A 303 14.51 -17.35 3.41
C TYR A 303 15.23 -17.58 4.74
N THR A 304 15.18 -18.82 5.21
CA THR A 304 15.88 -19.24 6.43
C THR A 304 17.39 -19.28 6.24
N ASN A 305 17.84 -19.64 5.03
CA ASN A 305 19.24 -19.77 4.67
C ASN A 305 19.50 -19.72 3.15
N PHE A 306 20.78 -19.72 2.75
CA PHE A 306 21.20 -19.74 1.33
C PHE A 306 22.20 -20.86 0.98
N HIS A 307 22.71 -21.58 1.97
CA HIS A 307 23.57 -22.73 1.69
C HIS A 307 22.69 -23.93 1.35
N CYS A 308 23.09 -24.69 0.34
CA CYS A 308 22.32 -25.83 -0.17
C CYS A 308 23.24 -27.04 -0.36
N ASN A 309 22.68 -28.25 -0.32
CA ASN A 309 23.38 -29.48 -0.71
C ASN A 309 23.42 -29.67 -2.24
N LEU A 310 22.71 -28.84 -3.01
CA LEU A 310 22.65 -28.84 -4.46
C LEU A 310 23.22 -27.54 -5.02
N ALA A 311 23.72 -27.58 -6.26
CA ALA A 311 24.11 -26.41 -7.04
C ALA A 311 23.31 -26.39 -8.35
N CYS A 312 21.99 -26.19 -8.24
CA CYS A 312 21.09 -26.26 -9.39
C CYS A 312 21.46 -25.21 -10.45
N SER A 313 21.41 -25.60 -11.72
CA SER A 313 21.71 -24.74 -12.88
C SER A 313 20.79 -23.51 -12.97
N TYR A 314 19.59 -23.60 -12.43
CA TYR A 314 18.57 -22.54 -12.51
C TYR A 314 18.23 -21.87 -11.16
N CYS A 315 19.02 -22.07 -10.11
CA CYS A 315 18.69 -21.52 -8.79
C CYS A 315 18.54 -19.99 -8.85
N SER A 316 17.33 -19.49 -8.61
CA SER A 316 16.97 -18.07 -8.77
C SER A 316 17.65 -17.14 -7.77
N VAL A 317 18.11 -17.67 -6.65
CA VAL A 317 18.84 -16.95 -5.58
C VAL A 317 20.29 -17.42 -5.40
N ALA A 318 20.83 -18.11 -6.41
CA ALA A 318 22.22 -18.58 -6.45
C ALA A 318 22.67 -19.41 -5.22
N SER A 319 21.75 -20.14 -4.60
CA SER A 319 22.06 -21.06 -3.49
C SER A 319 22.92 -22.23 -3.99
N SER A 320 23.93 -22.60 -3.19
CA SER A 320 24.85 -23.70 -3.49
C SER A 320 25.59 -24.17 -2.22
N PRO A 321 26.37 -25.27 -2.27
CA PRO A 321 27.23 -25.64 -1.15
C PRO A 321 28.34 -24.61 -0.88
N GLN A 322 28.68 -23.79 -1.88
CA GLN A 322 29.70 -22.74 -1.81
C GLN A 322 29.12 -21.36 -1.51
N ALA A 323 27.79 -21.21 -1.49
CA ALA A 323 27.15 -19.94 -1.20
C ALA A 323 27.55 -19.42 0.18
N ARG A 324 27.69 -18.10 0.30
CA ARG A 324 27.97 -17.44 1.59
C ARG A 324 26.93 -17.88 2.62
N ARG A 325 27.40 -18.36 3.77
CA ARG A 325 26.50 -18.73 4.87
C ARG A 325 25.79 -17.48 5.38
N ARG A 326 24.47 -17.53 5.25
CA ARG A 326 23.47 -16.58 5.72
C ARG A 326 22.40 -17.42 6.41
N GLN A 327 22.12 -17.15 7.68
CA GLN A 327 21.13 -17.88 8.47
C GLN A 327 20.30 -16.87 9.26
N LEU A 328 18.97 -17.00 9.21
CA LEU A 328 18.06 -16.07 9.86
C LEU A 328 18.03 -16.26 11.40
N GLY A 329 18.09 -17.51 11.85
CA GLY A 329 18.03 -17.88 13.26
C GLY A 329 16.59 -17.91 13.82
N LEU A 330 16.38 -18.75 14.84
CA LEU A 330 15.05 -19.01 15.41
C LEU A 330 14.41 -17.78 16.05
N GLY A 331 15.20 -16.95 16.75
CA GLY A 331 14.69 -15.75 17.42
C GLY A 331 14.04 -14.79 16.43
N ARG A 332 14.79 -14.40 15.38
CA ARG A 332 14.29 -13.51 14.34
C ARG A 332 13.13 -14.13 13.55
N PHE A 333 13.17 -15.44 13.32
CA PHE A 333 12.06 -16.13 12.66
C PHE A 333 10.74 -15.99 13.46
N ARG A 334 10.77 -16.14 14.78
CA ARG A 334 9.58 -15.99 15.63
C ARG A 334 9.03 -14.57 15.59
N GLU A 335 9.91 -13.58 15.71
CA GLU A 335 9.54 -12.16 15.57
C GLU A 335 8.85 -11.90 14.23
N LEU A 336 9.39 -12.42 13.13
CA LEU A 336 8.80 -12.26 11.80
C LEU A 336 7.43 -12.94 11.67
N VAL A 337 7.21 -14.09 12.32
CA VAL A 337 5.88 -14.74 12.35
C VAL A 337 4.88 -13.90 13.15
N ASP A 338 5.28 -13.36 14.31
CA ASP A 338 4.42 -12.50 15.13
C ASP A 338 4.07 -11.21 14.40
N GLU A 339 5.05 -10.58 13.75
CA GLU A 339 4.87 -9.42 12.86
C GLU A 339 3.90 -9.77 11.71
N ALA A 340 4.06 -10.93 11.07
CA ALA A 340 3.22 -11.36 9.96
C ALA A 340 1.74 -11.49 10.37
N VAL A 341 1.47 -12.10 11.52
CA VAL A 341 0.12 -12.22 12.08
C VAL A 341 -0.47 -10.84 12.37
N ALA A 342 0.30 -9.95 12.99
CA ALA A 342 -0.15 -8.60 13.32
C ALA A 342 -0.46 -7.75 12.06
N GLU A 343 0.29 -7.98 10.98
CA GLU A 343 0.16 -7.26 9.71
C GLU A 343 -0.90 -7.84 8.75
N GLY A 344 -1.56 -8.94 9.15
CA GLY A 344 -2.67 -9.55 8.43
C GLY A 344 -2.27 -10.59 7.39
N PHE A 345 -1.04 -11.11 7.42
CA PHE A 345 -0.66 -12.26 6.61
C PHE A 345 -1.40 -13.52 7.09
N THR A 346 -1.83 -14.35 6.15
CA THR A 346 -2.54 -15.60 6.43
C THR A 346 -1.69 -16.83 6.11
N GLU A 347 -0.68 -16.66 5.24
CA GLU A 347 0.18 -17.73 4.77
C GLU A 347 1.66 -17.39 4.94
N LEU A 348 2.45 -18.40 5.27
CA LEU A 348 3.91 -18.31 5.41
C LEU A 348 4.62 -19.34 4.51
N TYR A 349 5.53 -18.86 3.67
CA TYR A 349 6.36 -19.70 2.82
C TYR A 349 7.78 -19.71 3.34
N VAL A 350 8.18 -20.83 3.93
CA VAL A 350 9.51 -21.04 4.50
C VAL A 350 10.37 -21.72 3.43
N THR A 351 11.42 -21.03 3.02
CA THR A 351 12.34 -21.51 1.98
C THR A 351 13.78 -21.22 2.35
N GLY A 352 14.70 -21.49 1.44
CA GLY A 352 16.13 -21.28 1.61
C GLY A 352 16.93 -21.97 0.51
N GLY A 353 18.21 -22.16 0.76
CA GLY A 353 19.04 -23.04 -0.06
C GLY A 353 18.56 -24.49 0.05
N GLU A 354 18.85 -25.13 1.18
CA GLU A 354 18.09 -26.29 1.65
C GLU A 354 17.71 -26.03 3.12
N PRO A 355 16.44 -25.81 3.44
CA PRO A 355 16.04 -25.45 4.80
C PRO A 355 16.45 -26.48 5.84
N PHE A 356 16.43 -27.79 5.55
CA PHE A 356 16.82 -28.80 6.53
C PHE A 356 18.31 -28.78 6.87
N LEU A 357 19.13 -27.95 6.21
CA LEU A 357 20.48 -27.64 6.68
C LEU A 357 20.48 -26.70 7.89
N GLU A 358 19.41 -25.93 8.11
CA GLU A 358 19.19 -25.17 9.34
C GLU A 358 18.82 -26.07 10.51
N ARG A 359 19.63 -25.99 11.57
CA ARG A 359 19.45 -26.83 12.76
C ARG A 359 18.09 -26.61 13.44
N ASP A 360 17.60 -25.38 13.41
CA ASP A 360 16.39 -24.99 14.13
C ASP A 360 15.14 -25.00 13.23
N LEU A 361 15.23 -25.46 11.97
CA LEU A 361 14.11 -25.43 11.04
C LEU A 361 12.84 -26.05 11.62
N VAL A 362 12.95 -27.21 12.26
CA VAL A 362 11.76 -27.86 12.81
C VAL A 362 11.15 -27.06 13.95
N GLU A 363 11.94 -26.39 14.79
CA GLU A 363 11.40 -25.45 15.79
C GLU A 363 10.72 -24.25 15.14
N MET A 364 11.25 -23.74 14.03
CA MET A 364 10.64 -22.67 13.24
C MET A 364 9.28 -23.11 12.68
N LEU A 365 9.20 -24.28 12.06
CA LEU A 365 7.96 -24.81 11.49
C LEU A 365 6.92 -25.15 12.56
N LEU A 366 7.34 -25.71 13.70
CA LEU A 366 6.46 -25.98 14.83
C LEU A 366 5.84 -24.69 15.36
N TYR A 367 6.64 -23.62 15.48
CA TYR A 367 6.14 -22.31 15.87
C TYR A 367 5.18 -21.74 14.83
N ALA A 368 5.60 -21.62 13.57
CA ALA A 368 4.81 -20.96 12.53
C ALA A 368 3.43 -21.60 12.32
N THR A 369 3.33 -22.92 12.39
CA THR A 369 2.06 -23.64 12.17
C THR A 369 1.08 -23.56 13.34
N GLU A 370 1.50 -23.03 14.50
CA GLU A 370 0.56 -22.63 15.57
C GLU A 370 -0.18 -21.34 15.19
N HIS A 371 0.35 -20.55 14.26
CA HIS A 371 -0.15 -19.21 13.92
C HIS A 371 -0.72 -19.13 12.50
N LEU A 372 0.01 -19.62 11.49
CA LEU A 372 -0.27 -19.44 10.07
C LEU A 372 -0.35 -20.79 9.34
N ASP A 373 -0.93 -20.77 8.15
CA ASP A 373 -0.78 -21.89 7.21
C ASP A 373 0.60 -21.79 6.57
N VAL A 374 1.37 -22.89 6.61
CA VAL A 374 2.80 -22.88 6.29
C VAL A 374 3.10 -23.80 5.14
N VAL A 375 3.85 -23.31 4.16
CA VAL A 375 4.48 -24.12 3.11
C VAL A 375 5.98 -24.10 3.30
N CYS A 376 6.59 -25.27 3.51
CA CYS A 376 8.05 -25.41 3.60
C CYS A 376 8.60 -26.00 2.30
N LEU A 377 9.44 -25.25 1.60
CA LEU A 377 10.07 -25.68 0.35
C LEU A 377 11.40 -26.39 0.65
N SER A 378 11.49 -27.69 0.40
CA SER A 378 12.73 -28.47 0.58
C SER A 378 12.97 -29.36 -0.64
N ASN A 379 14.21 -29.73 -0.91
CA ASN A 379 14.51 -30.77 -1.90
C ASN A 379 14.22 -32.20 -1.40
N ALA A 380 13.84 -32.38 -0.13
CA ALA A 380 13.50 -33.65 0.51
C ALA A 380 14.63 -34.71 0.55
N MET A 381 15.87 -34.38 0.16
CA MET A 381 16.95 -35.37 0.03
C MET A 381 17.67 -35.69 1.34
N LEU A 382 17.43 -34.92 2.40
CA LEU A 382 18.21 -34.96 3.64
C LEU A 382 17.52 -35.67 4.80
N TYR A 383 16.38 -36.34 4.57
CA TYR A 383 15.57 -36.96 5.63
C TYR A 383 16.16 -38.28 6.16
N GLN A 384 17.37 -38.22 6.69
CA GLN A 384 18.11 -39.34 7.26
C GLN A 384 18.74 -38.96 8.60
N GLY A 385 19.06 -39.97 9.42
CA GLY A 385 19.67 -39.77 10.74
C GLY A 385 18.87 -38.80 11.62
N TRP A 386 19.56 -37.82 12.21
CA TRP A 386 18.92 -36.81 13.06
C TRP A 386 17.79 -36.04 12.36
N ARG A 387 17.92 -35.73 11.05
CA ARG A 387 16.90 -34.97 10.30
C ARG A 387 15.60 -35.75 10.12
N ARG A 388 15.69 -37.08 10.00
CA ARG A 388 14.51 -37.94 9.99
C ARG A 388 13.74 -37.83 11.31
N THR A 389 14.45 -37.93 12.44
CA THR A 389 13.83 -37.76 13.76
C THR A 389 13.22 -36.38 13.93
N GLN A 390 13.80 -35.34 13.32
CA GLN A 390 13.21 -34.01 13.30
C GLN A 390 11.94 -33.94 12.45
N LEU A 391 11.96 -34.52 11.25
CA LEU A 391 10.78 -34.60 10.36
C LEU A 391 9.62 -35.35 11.02
N GLU A 392 9.90 -36.45 11.72
CA GLU A 392 8.89 -37.24 12.47
C GLU A 392 8.16 -36.41 13.52
N ARG A 393 8.76 -35.34 14.06
CA ARG A 393 8.10 -34.42 15.01
C ARG A 393 7.02 -33.55 14.35
N LEU A 394 7.04 -33.44 13.02
CA LEU A 394 6.05 -32.68 12.26
C LEU A 394 4.85 -33.54 11.86
N ALA A 395 4.89 -34.86 12.07
CA ALA A 395 3.85 -35.79 11.67
C ALA A 395 2.44 -35.35 12.13
N GLY A 396 1.45 -35.45 11.24
CA GLY A 396 0.07 -35.04 11.51
C GLY A 396 -0.18 -33.53 11.59
N ARG A 397 0.79 -32.66 11.27
CA ARG A 397 0.54 -31.21 11.19
C ARG A 397 -0.12 -30.83 9.87
N HIS A 398 -1.46 -30.77 9.87
CA HIS A 398 -2.25 -30.46 8.67
C HIS A 398 -2.10 -29.01 8.15
N ARG A 399 -1.64 -28.07 8.99
CA ARG A 399 -1.31 -26.69 8.57
C ARG A 399 0.09 -26.55 7.96
N LEU A 400 0.85 -27.64 7.89
CA LEU A 400 2.14 -27.68 7.22
C LEU A 400 2.01 -28.41 5.89
N VAL A 401 2.36 -27.74 4.81
CA VAL A 401 2.57 -28.36 3.50
C VAL A 401 4.06 -28.45 3.24
N LEU A 402 4.57 -29.66 3.02
CA LEU A 402 5.93 -29.84 2.51
C LEU A 402 5.88 -29.76 0.99
N GLN A 403 6.51 -28.74 0.42
CA GLN A 403 6.66 -28.64 -1.03
C GLN A 403 8.04 -29.17 -1.44
N THR A 404 8.06 -30.32 -2.13
CA THR A 404 9.28 -30.83 -2.78
C THR A 404 9.32 -30.42 -4.25
N SER A 405 10.50 -30.51 -4.88
CA SER A 405 10.64 -30.20 -6.30
C SER A 405 11.14 -31.40 -7.09
N LEU A 406 10.41 -31.79 -8.13
CA LEU A 406 10.78 -32.84 -9.07
C LEU A 406 10.73 -32.27 -10.50
N ASP A 407 11.85 -32.32 -11.21
CA ASP A 407 11.95 -31.78 -12.57
C ASP A 407 11.65 -32.81 -13.67
N GLY A 408 11.09 -33.97 -13.31
CA GLY A 408 10.69 -35.02 -14.23
C GLY A 408 10.36 -36.34 -13.55
N ALA A 409 9.78 -37.26 -14.31
CA ALA A 409 9.32 -38.56 -13.82
C ALA A 409 10.44 -39.59 -13.69
N GLN A 410 11.65 -39.27 -14.15
CA GLN A 410 12.80 -40.16 -14.18
C GLN A 410 14.07 -39.47 -13.70
N ALA A 411 15.05 -40.28 -13.25
CA ALA A 411 16.34 -39.76 -12.79
C ALA A 411 17.07 -38.92 -13.84
N ARG A 412 17.01 -39.30 -15.13
CA ARG A 412 17.70 -38.55 -16.18
C ARG A 412 17.20 -37.11 -16.31
N SER A 413 15.89 -36.89 -16.32
CA SER A 413 15.30 -35.56 -16.47
C SER A 413 15.55 -34.71 -15.23
N HIS A 414 15.37 -35.27 -14.04
CA HIS A 414 15.58 -34.57 -12.78
C HIS A 414 17.05 -34.27 -12.47
N ASP A 415 17.92 -35.28 -12.56
CA ASP A 415 19.34 -35.15 -12.18
C ASP A 415 20.11 -34.22 -13.13
N SER A 416 19.60 -33.99 -14.34
CA SER A 416 20.23 -33.08 -15.32
C SER A 416 20.42 -31.66 -14.78
N ASN A 417 19.50 -31.19 -13.93
CA ASN A 417 19.56 -29.87 -13.33
C ASN A 417 19.99 -29.88 -11.86
N ARG A 418 19.69 -30.97 -11.13
CA ARG A 418 19.86 -31.06 -9.68
C ARG A 418 21.07 -31.89 -9.25
N GLY A 419 21.72 -32.57 -10.19
CA GLY A 419 22.91 -33.38 -9.98
C GLY A 419 22.62 -34.87 -9.81
N PRO A 420 23.63 -35.74 -10.00
CA PRO A 420 23.43 -37.20 -10.02
C PRO A 420 22.88 -37.77 -8.71
N GLY A 421 21.88 -38.65 -8.81
CA GLY A 421 21.24 -39.32 -7.70
C GLY A 421 20.29 -38.45 -6.88
N ALA A 422 19.96 -37.24 -7.36
CA ALA A 422 19.02 -36.35 -6.70
C ALA A 422 17.60 -36.91 -6.74
N TRP A 423 17.17 -37.46 -7.88
CA TRP A 423 15.82 -37.99 -8.08
C TRP A 423 15.48 -39.09 -7.07
N ILE A 424 16.35 -40.08 -6.91
CA ILE A 424 16.11 -41.21 -5.99
C ILE A 424 15.94 -40.68 -4.56
N LYS A 425 16.82 -39.78 -4.12
CA LYS A 425 16.77 -39.21 -2.77
C LYS A 425 15.54 -38.33 -2.54
N ALA A 426 15.13 -37.56 -3.54
CA ALA A 426 13.93 -36.73 -3.48
C ALA A 426 12.66 -37.60 -3.43
N MET A 427 12.61 -38.70 -4.20
CA MET A 427 11.52 -39.67 -4.17
C MET A 427 11.44 -40.42 -2.83
N ASP A 428 12.58 -40.87 -2.28
CA ASP A 428 12.63 -41.50 -0.95
C ASP A 428 12.13 -40.53 0.13
N GLY A 429 12.52 -39.26 0.04
CA GLY A 429 12.08 -38.21 0.96
C GLY A 429 10.59 -37.88 0.83
N LEU A 430 10.08 -37.86 -0.40
CA LEU A 430 8.66 -37.72 -0.71
C LEU A 430 7.85 -38.85 -0.07
N ASP A 431 8.28 -40.10 -0.27
CA ASP A 431 7.60 -41.28 0.29
C ASP A 431 7.63 -41.28 1.81
N LEU A 432 8.73 -40.84 2.42
CA LEU A 432 8.81 -40.67 3.86
C LEU A 432 7.82 -39.59 4.35
N ALA A 433 7.74 -38.42 3.72
CA ALA A 433 6.81 -37.37 4.10
C ALA A 433 5.34 -37.84 4.02
N LEU A 434 4.98 -38.54 2.93
CA LEU A 434 3.66 -39.16 2.77
C LEU A 434 3.37 -40.20 3.86
N SER A 435 4.37 -41.01 4.24
CA SER A 435 4.20 -42.02 5.31
C SER A 435 3.97 -41.42 6.71
N LEU A 436 4.30 -40.13 6.89
CA LEU A 436 4.10 -39.38 8.14
C LEU A 436 2.78 -38.59 8.16
N ASP A 437 1.90 -38.81 7.17
CA ASP A 437 0.62 -38.11 7.01
C ASP A 437 0.80 -36.57 6.93
N LEU A 438 1.90 -36.14 6.31
CA LEU A 438 2.15 -34.74 6.02
C LEU A 438 1.49 -34.37 4.69
N PRO A 439 0.77 -33.24 4.60
CA PRO A 439 0.38 -32.66 3.32
C PRO A 439 1.62 -32.38 2.46
N VAL A 440 1.61 -32.86 1.21
CA VAL A 440 2.74 -32.70 0.28
C VAL A 440 2.29 -32.06 -1.02
N ARG A 441 3.09 -31.11 -1.50
CA ARG A 441 3.02 -30.56 -2.85
C ARG A 441 4.31 -30.83 -3.62
N VAL A 442 4.20 -30.88 -4.94
CA VAL A 442 5.35 -30.99 -5.83
C VAL A 442 5.41 -29.82 -6.80
N GLY A 443 6.54 -29.14 -6.81
CA GLY A 443 6.89 -28.14 -7.82
C GLY A 443 7.75 -28.74 -8.93
N MET A 444 7.59 -28.25 -10.14
CA MET A 444 8.49 -28.52 -11.27
C MET A 444 8.93 -27.20 -11.88
N THR A 445 10.24 -27.02 -12.06
CA THR A 445 10.74 -25.94 -12.92
C THR A 445 10.77 -26.45 -14.35
N GLU A 446 9.91 -25.88 -15.20
CA GLU A 446 9.86 -26.19 -16.62
C GLU A 446 11.04 -25.54 -17.34
N THR A 447 11.74 -26.37 -18.09
CA THR A 447 12.87 -26.05 -18.95
C THR A 447 12.62 -26.68 -20.32
N PRO A 448 13.24 -26.19 -21.40
CA PRO A 448 13.13 -26.81 -22.72
C PRO A 448 13.47 -28.32 -22.73
N GLN A 449 14.32 -28.77 -21.80
CA GLN A 449 14.80 -30.14 -21.70
C GLN A 449 13.83 -31.08 -20.97
N ASN A 450 12.91 -30.56 -20.16
CA ASN A 450 12.00 -31.37 -19.35
C ASN A 450 10.51 -31.08 -19.56
N SER A 451 10.10 -30.15 -20.44
CA SER A 451 8.68 -29.88 -20.72
C SER A 451 7.88 -31.16 -21.07
N ALA A 452 8.51 -32.10 -21.79
CA ALA A 452 7.88 -33.39 -22.13
C ALA A 452 7.63 -34.32 -20.92
N GLU A 453 8.21 -34.01 -19.76
CA GLU A 453 8.08 -34.79 -18.52
C GLU A 453 6.93 -34.29 -17.62
N ILE A 454 6.26 -33.18 -17.96
CA ILE A 454 5.16 -32.62 -17.15
C ILE A 454 4.03 -33.64 -16.93
N GLU A 455 3.50 -34.22 -18.02
CA GLU A 455 2.41 -35.20 -17.94
C GLU A 455 2.86 -36.55 -17.38
N PRO A 456 4.03 -37.11 -17.76
CA PRO A 456 4.60 -38.27 -17.08
C PRO A 456 4.75 -38.08 -15.57
N LEU A 457 5.22 -36.90 -15.13
CA LEU A 457 5.37 -36.59 -13.71
C LEU A 457 3.99 -36.47 -13.04
N ARG A 458 3.03 -35.78 -13.66
CA ARG A 458 1.64 -35.70 -13.17
C ARG A 458 1.04 -37.09 -12.92
N ALA A 459 1.23 -38.02 -13.85
CA ALA A 459 0.74 -39.39 -13.72
C ALA A 459 1.41 -40.13 -12.54
N LEU A 460 2.74 -39.99 -12.40
CA LEU A 460 3.50 -40.57 -11.29
C LEU A 460 3.03 -40.03 -9.93
N LEU A 461 2.81 -38.72 -9.84
CA LEU A 461 2.32 -38.05 -8.63
C LEU A 461 0.89 -38.43 -8.29
N THR A 462 0.02 -38.53 -9.30
CA THR A 462 -1.37 -38.97 -9.13
C THR A 462 -1.44 -40.38 -8.55
N ALA A 463 -0.57 -41.29 -8.99
CA ALA A 463 -0.46 -42.64 -8.45
C ALA A 463 -0.01 -42.68 -6.97
N LYS A 464 0.60 -41.59 -6.47
CA LYS A 464 0.97 -41.39 -5.06
C LYS A 464 -0.05 -40.55 -4.27
N GLY A 465 -1.18 -40.19 -4.89
CA GLY A 465 -2.24 -39.39 -4.27
C GLY A 465 -2.03 -37.88 -4.34
N ILE A 466 -1.04 -37.40 -5.08
CA ILE A 466 -0.75 -35.96 -5.25
C ILE A 466 -1.42 -35.51 -6.56
N CYS A 467 -2.47 -34.71 -6.43
CA CYS A 467 -3.41 -34.42 -7.52
C CYS A 467 -3.76 -32.94 -7.59
N GLY A 468 -4.30 -32.49 -8.74
CA GLY A 468 -4.86 -31.15 -8.88
C GLY A 468 -3.87 -30.03 -8.51
N ALA A 469 -4.25 -29.20 -7.53
CA ALA A 469 -3.46 -28.07 -7.06
C ALA A 469 -2.18 -28.47 -6.29
N ASP A 470 -2.00 -29.74 -5.94
CA ASP A 470 -0.79 -30.18 -5.23
C ASP A 470 0.40 -30.48 -6.16
N PHE A 471 0.21 -30.34 -7.48
CA PHE A 471 1.30 -30.35 -8.47
C PHE A 471 1.31 -29.06 -9.28
N ALA A 472 2.40 -28.29 -9.19
CA ALA A 472 2.56 -27.04 -9.92
C ALA A 472 3.82 -27.01 -10.78
N VAL A 473 3.65 -26.50 -12.01
CA VAL A 473 4.72 -26.29 -12.97
C VAL A 473 4.97 -24.79 -13.08
N ARG A 474 6.23 -24.39 -12.94
CA ARG A 474 6.67 -22.99 -12.99
C ARG A 474 7.63 -22.81 -14.15
N PRO A 475 7.54 -21.73 -14.93
CA PRO A 475 8.51 -21.50 -15.98
C PRO A 475 9.88 -21.19 -15.37
N LEU A 476 10.94 -21.59 -16.08
CA LEU A 476 12.30 -21.14 -15.81
C LEU A 476 12.35 -19.62 -15.74
N VAL A 477 13.04 -19.09 -14.73
CA VAL A 477 13.24 -17.65 -14.54
C VAL A 477 14.68 -17.28 -14.86
N LYS A 478 14.86 -16.16 -15.56
CA LYS A 478 16.16 -15.58 -15.89
C LYS A 478 16.73 -14.80 -14.70
N ARG A 479 17.06 -15.50 -13.61
CA ARG A 479 17.69 -14.95 -12.39
C ARG A 479 18.64 -15.94 -11.73
N GLY A 480 19.50 -15.43 -10.85
CA GLY A 480 20.48 -16.23 -10.13
C GLY A 480 21.45 -16.94 -11.06
N HIS A 481 21.44 -18.28 -11.07
CA HIS A 481 22.31 -19.07 -11.94
C HIS A 481 21.80 -19.20 -13.40
N SER A 482 20.52 -18.90 -13.68
CA SER A 482 19.98 -19.03 -15.04
C SER A 482 20.09 -17.73 -15.83
N ALA A 483 20.68 -17.81 -17.02
CA ALA A 483 20.66 -16.74 -18.02
C ALA A 483 19.47 -16.84 -18.99
N ASP A 484 18.68 -17.92 -18.90
CA ASP A 484 17.56 -18.24 -19.77
C ASP A 484 16.23 -18.22 -18.99
N GLY A 485 15.11 -18.21 -19.72
CA GLY A 485 13.76 -18.24 -19.15
C GLY A 485 13.06 -16.88 -19.16
N VAL A 486 11.95 -16.81 -18.42
CA VAL A 486 11.14 -15.60 -18.27
C VAL A 486 11.91 -14.57 -17.44
N ALA A 487 12.07 -13.37 -18.00
CA ALA A 487 12.57 -12.24 -17.23
C ALA A 487 11.46 -11.74 -16.31
N ILE A 488 11.70 -11.76 -15.01
CA ILE A 488 10.81 -11.17 -14.02
C ILE A 488 11.49 -9.93 -13.44
N ASP A 489 10.76 -8.88 -13.09
CA ASP A 489 11.23 -7.66 -12.39
C ASP A 489 10.07 -7.04 -11.59
N THR A 490 10.29 -5.91 -10.89
CA THR A 490 9.24 -5.20 -10.14
C THR A 490 8.12 -4.66 -11.02
N ASP A 491 8.40 -4.44 -12.30
CA ASP A 491 7.50 -3.80 -13.25
C ASP A 491 6.57 -4.85 -13.87
N ASN A 492 7.01 -6.11 -13.97
CA ASN A 492 6.23 -7.18 -14.58
C ASN A 492 5.79 -8.30 -13.61
N THR A 493 5.98 -8.15 -12.30
CA THR A 493 5.45 -9.09 -11.28
C THR A 493 4.59 -8.41 -10.23
N VAL A 494 3.71 -9.17 -9.59
CA VAL A 494 3.04 -8.75 -8.35
C VAL A 494 4.01 -8.88 -7.17
N PRO A 495 3.92 -8.02 -6.14
CA PRO A 495 4.66 -8.19 -4.91
C PRO A 495 4.24 -9.49 -4.19
N GLU A 496 5.25 -10.32 -3.89
CA GLU A 496 5.18 -11.40 -2.92
C GLU A 496 6.24 -11.12 -1.87
N LEU A 497 5.87 -10.34 -0.84
CA LEU A 497 6.83 -9.78 0.12
C LEU A 497 7.70 -10.89 0.71
N THR A 498 9.02 -10.71 0.57
CA THR A 498 10.01 -11.72 0.98
C THR A 498 11.03 -11.11 1.91
N VAL A 499 11.36 -11.79 3.01
CA VAL A 499 12.43 -11.41 3.93
C VAL A 499 13.58 -12.41 3.88
N THR A 500 14.79 -11.85 3.95
CA THR A 500 16.07 -12.56 3.98
C THR A 500 16.94 -11.95 5.09
N THR A 501 18.12 -12.51 5.34
CA THR A 501 19.11 -11.86 6.23
C THR A 501 19.62 -10.51 5.71
N ASP A 502 19.51 -10.27 4.40
CA ASP A 502 20.03 -9.06 3.76
C ASP A 502 18.95 -7.97 3.63
N GLY A 503 17.67 -8.27 3.95
CA GLY A 503 16.58 -7.30 3.91
C GLY A 503 15.28 -7.84 3.31
N TRP A 504 14.40 -6.91 2.95
CA TRP A 504 13.10 -7.11 2.34
C TRP A 504 13.18 -7.01 0.83
N HIS A 505 12.52 -7.93 0.14
CA HIS A 505 12.55 -8.07 -1.31
C HIS A 505 11.12 -8.11 -1.85
N TRP A 506 10.97 -7.62 -3.08
CA TRP A 506 9.71 -7.59 -3.81
C TRP A 506 9.12 -8.97 -4.06
N HIS A 507 9.98 -9.97 -4.32
CA HIS A 507 9.55 -11.28 -4.79
C HIS A 507 10.57 -12.38 -4.43
N PRO A 508 10.14 -13.61 -4.09
CA PRO A 508 11.03 -14.68 -3.62
C PRO A 508 11.98 -15.22 -4.70
N ALA A 509 11.63 -15.13 -5.99
CA ALA A 509 12.48 -15.51 -7.11
C ALA A 509 13.55 -14.46 -7.49
N GLY A 510 13.73 -13.42 -6.67
CA GLY A 510 14.81 -12.44 -6.77
C GLY A 510 15.36 -12.03 -5.41
N ALA A 511 15.19 -12.88 -4.39
CA ALA A 511 15.53 -12.57 -3.00
C ALA A 511 17.01 -12.81 -2.68
N ASP A 512 17.91 -12.29 -3.50
CA ASP A 512 19.35 -12.36 -3.31
C ASP A 512 20.01 -11.07 -3.77
N LEU A 513 20.67 -10.37 -2.85
CA LEU A 513 21.25 -9.05 -3.11
C LEU A 513 22.35 -9.08 -4.18
N ASP A 514 23.11 -10.17 -4.25
CA ASP A 514 24.26 -10.28 -5.16
C ASP A 514 23.79 -10.48 -6.61
N THR A 515 22.71 -11.24 -6.83
CA THR A 515 22.21 -11.57 -8.17
C THR A 515 20.95 -10.83 -8.60
N SER A 516 20.23 -10.20 -7.68
CA SER A 516 18.97 -9.47 -7.93
C SER A 516 18.84 -8.21 -7.06
N PRO A 517 19.82 -7.28 -7.10
CA PRO A 517 19.77 -6.05 -6.29
C PRO A 517 18.58 -5.15 -6.67
N ASP A 518 18.04 -5.30 -7.88
CA ASP A 518 16.86 -4.59 -8.38
C ASP A 518 15.57 -4.98 -7.65
N MET A 519 15.56 -6.10 -6.92
CA MET A 519 14.40 -6.59 -6.16
C MET A 519 14.39 -6.16 -4.69
N LEU A 520 15.45 -5.50 -4.20
CA LEU A 520 15.54 -5.06 -2.81
C LEU A 520 14.61 -3.87 -2.55
N LEU A 521 13.70 -3.99 -1.57
CA LEU A 521 12.80 -2.93 -1.12
C LEU A 521 13.37 -2.13 0.06
N ALA A 522 14.02 -2.83 0.98
CA ALA A 522 14.52 -2.24 2.23
C ALA A 522 15.57 -3.13 2.89
N GLY A 523 16.40 -2.51 3.74
CA GLY A 523 17.36 -3.23 4.59
C GLY A 523 16.69 -4.03 5.70
N PRO A 524 17.44 -4.91 6.39
CA PRO A 524 16.91 -5.80 7.43
C PRO A 524 16.44 -5.08 8.70
N GLU A 525 16.84 -3.82 8.91
CA GLU A 525 16.43 -2.96 10.03
C GLU A 525 15.02 -2.40 9.89
N VAL A 526 14.43 -2.47 8.70
CA VAL A 526 13.11 -1.94 8.41
C VAL A 526 12.03 -2.89 8.93
N SER A 527 10.98 -2.36 9.56
CA SER A 527 9.85 -3.15 10.05
C SER A 527 9.02 -3.73 8.90
N MET A 528 8.28 -4.80 9.15
CA MET A 528 7.37 -5.38 8.16
C MET A 528 6.31 -4.39 7.67
N THR A 529 5.73 -3.58 8.55
CA THR A 529 4.74 -2.55 8.21
C THR A 529 5.29 -1.58 7.17
N GLU A 530 6.52 -1.10 7.38
CA GLU A 530 7.18 -0.16 6.46
C GLU A 530 7.61 -0.85 5.16
N ALA A 531 8.06 -2.10 5.21
CA ALA A 531 8.36 -2.89 4.01
C ALA A 531 7.11 -3.11 3.15
N LYS A 532 5.97 -3.44 3.78
CA LYS A 532 4.66 -3.56 3.12
C LYS A 532 4.26 -2.23 2.47
N ARG A 533 4.37 -1.12 3.19
CA ARG A 533 4.10 0.22 2.66
C ARG A 533 4.96 0.56 1.44
N ARG A 534 6.27 0.25 1.48
CA ARG A 534 7.19 0.46 0.35
C ARG A 534 6.84 -0.40 -0.86
N ALA A 535 6.39 -1.64 -0.65
CA ALA A 535 5.89 -2.49 -1.73
C ALA A 535 4.65 -1.84 -2.38
N VAL A 536 3.69 -1.35 -1.59
CA VAL A 536 2.52 -0.62 -2.10
C VAL A 536 2.93 0.63 -2.87
N GLU A 537 3.84 1.44 -2.33
CA GLU A 537 4.32 2.66 -2.96
C GLU A 537 5.01 2.39 -4.30
N LEU A 538 5.90 1.41 -4.34
CA LEU A 538 6.59 1.01 -5.57
C LEU A 538 5.59 0.49 -6.60
N PHE A 539 4.64 -0.36 -6.19
CA PHE A 539 3.58 -0.84 -7.06
C PHE A 539 2.83 0.31 -7.75
N LEU A 540 2.38 1.30 -6.96
CA LEU A 540 1.65 2.46 -7.46
C LEU A 540 2.50 3.33 -8.40
N ARG A 541 3.78 3.58 -8.06
CA ARG A 541 4.71 4.35 -8.90
C ARG A 541 4.89 3.74 -10.28
N LEU A 542 5.04 2.42 -10.34
CA LEU A 542 5.27 1.71 -11.61
C LEU A 542 4.04 1.81 -12.51
N ARG A 543 2.84 1.64 -11.95
CA ARG A 543 1.58 1.63 -12.71
C ARG A 543 1.18 3.02 -13.19
N GLN A 544 1.56 4.07 -12.46
CA GLN A 544 1.44 5.44 -12.96
C GLN A 544 2.33 5.72 -14.18
N ARG A 545 3.46 5.03 -14.33
CA ARG A 545 4.44 5.27 -15.39
C ARG A 545 4.07 4.57 -16.70
N ASP A 546 3.60 3.33 -16.64
CA ASP A 546 3.42 2.48 -17.82
C ASP A 546 1.98 2.00 -18.08
N GLY A 547 1.06 2.21 -17.13
CA GLY A 547 -0.33 1.79 -17.24
C GLY A 547 -0.52 0.28 -17.39
N SER A 548 0.54 -0.51 -17.19
CA SER A 548 0.54 -1.95 -17.43
C SER A 548 0.32 -2.74 -16.13
N LEU A 549 -0.51 -3.77 -16.23
CA LEU A 549 -0.71 -4.70 -15.13
C LEU A 549 0.42 -5.73 -15.11
N PRO A 550 0.89 -6.15 -13.92
CA PRO A 550 1.96 -7.14 -13.82
C PRO A 550 1.53 -8.46 -14.46
N LEU A 551 2.49 -9.20 -14.99
CA LEU A 551 2.31 -10.63 -15.18
C LEU A 551 2.23 -11.26 -13.79
N ILE A 552 1.19 -12.03 -13.53
CA ILE A 552 1.08 -12.77 -12.28
C ILE A 552 2.06 -13.95 -12.36
N TYR A 553 3.29 -13.73 -11.93
CA TYR A 553 4.20 -14.83 -11.63
C TYR A 553 3.95 -15.25 -10.18
N ASN A 554 3.13 -16.29 -9.95
CA ASN A 554 3.00 -16.84 -8.60
C ASN A 554 4.15 -17.81 -8.35
N CYS A 555 4.98 -17.46 -7.38
CA CYS A 555 6.04 -18.32 -6.89
C CYS A 555 5.48 -19.42 -5.98
N ALA A 556 4.17 -19.46 -5.72
CA ALA A 556 3.49 -20.40 -4.87
C ALA A 556 2.10 -20.75 -5.38
N VAL A 557 1.62 -21.95 -5.01
CA VAL A 557 0.37 -22.55 -5.50
C VAL A 557 -0.78 -22.26 -4.56
#